data_AF-A0A2D4RW34-F1
#
_entry.id   AF-A0A2D4RW34-F1
#
_cell.length_a   1.000
_cell.length_b   1.000
_cell.length_c   1.000
_cell.angle_alpha   90.00
_cell.angle_beta   90.00
_cell.angle_gamma   90.00
#
_symmetry.space_group_name_H-M   'P 1'
#
loop_
_entity.id
_entity.type
_entity.pdbx_description
1 polymer ?
#
loop_
_entity_poly.entity_id
_entity_poly.type
_entity_poly.pdbx_seq_one_letter_code
_entity_poly.pdbx_strand_id
1 'polypeptide(L)' 'MNVEAFAETRLQEMIEFQRQKLLKIAREILPGLTPEDLRNPQDFPNLIKDPLFNYEDGLLAGYLAVQISMRSRL' A
#
# COMPACT_ATOMS: atom_id res chain seq x y z
N MET A 1 -24.56 -9.78 -4.41
CA MET A 1 -23.11 -10.00 -4.24
C MET A 1 -22.94 -11.00 -3.10
N ASN A 2 -22.12 -12.05 -3.25
CA ASN A 2 -21.85 -12.96 -2.12
C ASN A 2 -20.85 -12.31 -1.15
N VAL A 3 -20.72 -12.86 0.06
CA VAL A 3 -19.86 -12.30 1.12
C VAL A 3 -18.40 -12.23 0.69
N GLU A 4 -17.90 -13.24 -0.04
CA GLU A 4 -16.52 -13.25 -0.56
C GLU A 4 -16.26 -12.09 -1.53
N ALA A 5 -17.14 -11.89 -2.51
CA ALA A 5 -17.03 -10.80 -3.48
C ALA A 5 -17.17 -9.43 -2.83
N PHE A 6 -18.02 -9.30 -1.79
CA PHE A 6 -18.10 -8.08 -1.00
C PHE A 6 -16.78 -7.81 -0.24
N ALA A 7 -16.24 -8.82 0.44
CA ALA A 7 -14.98 -8.69 1.17
C ALA A 7 -13.82 -8.34 0.23
N GLU A 8 -13.74 -8.97 -0.95
CA GLU A 8 -12.70 -8.67 -1.95
C GLU A 8 -12.85 -7.24 -2.48
N THR A 9 -14.07 -6.77 -2.73
CA THR A 9 -14.34 -5.39 -3.16
C THR A 9 -13.90 -4.39 -2.10
N ARG A 10 -14.24 -4.62 -0.82
CA ARG A 10 -13.84 -3.74 0.28
C ARG A 10 -12.32 -3.74 0.49
N LEU A 11 -11.68 -4.89 0.39
CA LEU A 11 -10.23 -4.99 0.49
C LEU A 11 -9.53 -4.24 -0.64
N GLN A 12 -10.04 -4.33 -1.87
CA GLN A 12 -9.52 -3.58 -3.01
C GLN A 12 -9.60 -2.06 -2.79
N GLU A 13 -10.72 -1.57 -2.23
CA GLU A 13 -10.88 -0.15 -1.88
C GLU A 13 -9.90 0.30 -0.78
N MET A 14 -9.69 -0.54 0.24
CA MET A 14 -8.71 -0.28 1.29
C MET A 14 -7.29 -0.20 0.75
N ILE A 15 -6.92 -1.09 -0.17
CA ILE A 15 -5.60 -1.07 -0.84
C ILE A 15 -5.41 0.23 -1.62
N GLU A 16 -6.43 0.65 -2.39
CA GLU A 16 -6.32 1.88 -3.19
C GLU A 16 -6.21 3.13 -2.30
N PHE A 17 -7.03 3.20 -1.25
CA PHE A 17 -6.92 4.27 -0.27
C PHE A 17 -5.53 4.29 0.40
N GLN A 18 -5.00 3.13 0.77
CA GLN A 18 -3.70 3.04 1.41
C GLN A 18 -2.56 3.47 0.47
N ARG A 19 -2.63 3.14 -0.83
CA ARG A 19 -1.67 3.61 -1.84
C ARG A 19 -1.68 5.14 -1.97
N GLN A 20 -2.86 5.75 -1.99
CA GLN A 20 -2.98 7.21 -2.06
C GLN A 20 -2.43 7.88 -0.80
N LYS A 21 -2.72 7.31 0.38
CA LYS A 21 -2.18 7.77 1.66
C LYS A 21 -0.65 7.68 1.68
N LEU A 22 -0.10 6.54 1.27
CA LEU A 22 1.34 6.32 1.24
C LEU A 22 2.04 7.31 0.29
N LEU A 23 1.47 7.56 -0.89
CA LEU A 23 1.98 8.56 -1.83
C LEU A 23 1.93 9.99 -1.28
N LYS A 24 0.87 10.34 -0.56
CA LYS A 24 0.79 11.64 0.11
C LYS A 24 1.92 11.80 1.13
N ILE A 25 2.11 10.82 2.00
CA ILE A 25 3.18 10.83 3.03
C ILE A 25 4.56 10.88 2.36
N ALA A 26 4.78 10.07 1.33
CA ALA A 26 6.03 10.07 0.60
C ALA A 26 6.35 11.46 -0.01
N ARG A 27 5.34 12.15 -0.55
CA ARG A 27 5.48 13.50 -1.11
C ARG A 27 5.70 14.59 -0.07
N GLU A 28 5.27 14.38 1.18
CA GLU A 28 5.60 15.27 2.30
C GLU A 28 7.09 15.18 2.66
N ILE A 29 7.72 14.02 2.44
CA ILE A 29 9.15 13.78 2.68
C ILE A 29 10.01 14.19 1.46
N LEU A 30 9.61 13.76 0.27
CA LEU A 30 10.30 13.96 -1.00
C LEU A 30 9.29 14.42 -2.06
N PRO A 31 9.21 15.74 -2.32
CA PRO A 31 8.31 16.28 -3.33
C PRO A 31 8.59 15.70 -4.72
N GLY A 32 7.52 15.43 -5.48
CA GLY A 32 7.62 14.96 -6.87
C GLY A 32 7.59 13.45 -7.07
N LEU A 33 7.59 12.64 -6.00
CA LEU A 33 7.48 11.19 -6.12
C LEU A 33 6.20 10.76 -6.85
N THR A 34 6.33 9.70 -7.64
CA THR A 34 5.27 9.04 -8.39
C THR A 34 4.84 7.74 -7.71
N PRO A 35 3.66 7.19 -8.04
CA PRO A 35 3.29 5.85 -7.57
C PRO A 35 4.31 4.76 -7.95
N GLU A 36 5.01 4.91 -9.07
CA GLU A 36 5.98 3.92 -9.54
C GLU A 36 7.24 3.93 -8.66
N ASP A 37 7.67 5.11 -8.20
CA ASP A 37 8.80 5.26 -7.27
C ASP A 37 8.58 4.49 -5.96
N LEU A 38 7.33 4.40 -5.49
CA LEU A 38 6.99 3.67 -4.26
C LEU A 38 7.03 2.15 -4.42
N ARG A 39 7.19 1.62 -5.63
CA ARG A 39 7.43 0.18 -5.82
C ARG A 39 8.83 -0.21 -5.39
N ASN A 40 9.75 0.75 -5.30
CA ASN A 40 11.15 0.56 -4.94
C ASN A 40 11.59 1.61 -3.90
N PRO A 41 10.96 1.67 -2.71
CA PRO A 41 11.24 2.71 -1.73
C PRO A 41 12.70 2.71 -1.23
N GLN A 42 13.41 1.59 -1.37
CA GLN A 42 14.84 1.46 -1.06
C GLN A 42 15.74 2.42 -1.86
N ASP A 43 15.28 2.90 -3.01
CA ASP A 43 16.02 3.86 -3.84
C ASP A 43 15.97 5.29 -3.25
N PHE A 44 15.14 5.50 -2.22
CA PHE A 44 14.90 6.79 -1.58
C PHE A 44 15.27 6.73 -0.08
N PRO A 45 16.54 6.97 0.29
CA PRO A 45 17.02 6.85 1.68
C PRO A 45 16.24 7.67 2.71
N ASN A 46 15.61 8.77 2.30
CA ASN A 46 14.79 9.60 3.19
C ASN A 46 13.43 8.97 3.50
N LEU A 47 12.85 8.18 2.58
CA LEU A 47 11.60 7.46 2.82
C LEU A 47 11.81 6.33 3.82
N ILE A 48 12.80 5.47 3.59
CA ILE A 48 13.09 4.32 4.46
C ILE A 48 13.54 4.71 5.88
N LYS A 49 13.99 5.95 6.08
CA LYS A 49 14.32 6.48 7.41
C LYS A 49 13.11 7.05 8.14
N ASP A 50 12.00 7.32 7.45
CA ASP A 50 10.80 7.90 8.05
C ASP A 50 9.93 6.81 8.72
N PRO A 51 9.72 6.87 10.04
CA PRO A 51 8.97 5.83 10.74
C PRO A 51 7.49 5.75 10.34
N LEU A 52 6.88 6.89 9.98
CA LEU A 52 5.48 6.93 9.58
C LEU A 52 5.30 6.29 8.20
N PHE A 53 6.17 6.62 7.25
CA PHE A 53 6.20 5.99 5.94
C PHE A 53 6.33 4.46 6.07
N ASN A 54 7.31 3.98 6.85
CA ASN A 54 7.53 2.55 7.05
C ASN A 54 6.32 1.83 7.68
N TYR A 55 5.66 2.47 8.63
CA TYR A 55 4.45 1.92 9.25
C TYR A 55 3.31 1.77 8.24
N GLU A 56 3.08 2.80 7.43
CA GLU A 56 2.00 2.83 6.44
C GLU A 56 2.27 1.90 5.25
N ASP A 57 3.54 1.74 4.86
CA ASP A 57 3.97 0.76 3.87
C ASP A 57 3.75 -0.68 4.37
N GLY A 58 4.06 -0.95 5.64
CA GLY A 58 3.77 -2.21 6.29
C GLY A 58 2.27 -2.56 6.32
N LEU A 59 1.39 -1.58 6.53
CA LEU A 59 -0.06 -1.77 6.43
C LEU A 59 -0.49 -2.14 5.01
N LEU A 60 0.07 -1.48 3.99
CA LEU A 60 -0.19 -1.82 2.58
C LEU A 60 0.25 -3.25 2.28
N ALA A 61 1.43 -3.67 2.75
CA ALA A 61 1.92 -5.04 2.61
C ALA A 61 0.96 -6.05 3.26
N GLY A 62 0.41 -5.73 4.44
CA GLY A 62 -0.61 -6.55 5.10
C GLY A 62 -1.89 -6.72 4.27
N TYR A 63 -2.43 -5.65 3.70
CA TYR A 63 -3.62 -5.74 2.84
C TYR A 63 -3.35 -6.56 1.57
N LEU A 64 -2.18 -6.40 0.96
CA LEU A 64 -1.78 -7.18 -0.21
C LEU A 64 -1.64 -8.67 0.13
N ALA A 65 -1.09 -9.02 1.30
CA ALA A 65 -1.00 -10.40 1.76
C ALA A 65 -2.39 -11.05 1.90
N VAL A 66 -3.35 -10.34 2.49
CA VAL A 66 -4.74 -10.81 2.58
C VAL A 66 -5.32 -11.00 1.18
N GLN A 67 -5.13 -10.05 0.25
CA GLN A 67 -5.64 -10.16 -1.12
C GLN A 67 -5.06 -11.37 -1.85
N ILE A 68 -3.76 -11.63 -1.68
CA ILE A 68 -3.10 -12.82 -2.23
C ILE A 68 -3.77 -14.08 -1.66
N SER A 69 -3.99 -14.16 -0.35
CA SER A 69 -4.64 -15.32 0.29
C SER A 69 -6.09 -15.55 -0.16
N MET A 70 -6.86 -14.48 -0.41
CA MET A 70 -8.23 -14.59 -0.90
C MET A 70 -8.27 -15.11 -2.35
N ARG A 71 -7.25 -14.77 -3.14
CA ARG A 71 -7.13 -15.17 -4.54
C ARG A 71 -6.44 -16.51 -4.74
N SER A 72 -5.69 -16.99 -3.75
CA SER A 72 -5.06 -18.31 -3.80
C SER A 72 -6.12 -19.41 -3.64
N ARG A 73 -6.76 -19.78 -4.74
CA ARG A 73 -7.38 -21.09 -4.89
C ARG A 73 -6.28 -22.02 -5.41
N LEU A 74 -5.60 -22.72 -4.50
CA LEU A 74 -4.85 -23.93 -4.83
C LEU A 74 -5.82 -25.10 -4.89
#